data_AF-A0A958LMR6-F1
#
_entry.id   AF-A0A958LMR6-F1
#
_cell.length_a   1.000
_cell.length_b   1.000
_cell.length_c   1.000
_cell.angle_alpha   90.00
_cell.angle_beta   90.00
_cell.angle_gamma   90.00
#
_symmetry.space_group_name_H-M   'P 1'
#
loop_
_entity.id
_entity.type
_entity.pdbx_description
1 polymer ?
#
loop_
_entity_poly.entity_id
_entity_poly.type
_entity_poly.pdbx_seq_one_letter_code
_entity_poly.pdbx_strand_id
1 'polypeptide(L)'
;MRWFGGGGTFLDNMKGGGRPPLEGVYVYLLAAFAGYVIADLSIMSYRPSMLPTEAPPAQVRPTSRARMATKMDYESIADRNILNSDGKIPPSLASEGKEDAPTDGPATLSQLPLKLEGTIVHLNVKKSVASINIRNRNETQVLSVDEEIEGIARITKIERRKVTFRNLANNRLEYIEIPKDIKINFGVKAIKSAESGEVEKRGEFDFSIKRSDLSKYTSNLSEILNQARMVPNIVPGSGGRVEGFRFVSINPGSIFEKLGFKTMDVIKSVNGELINSPTRAMEFYNALKTSNQIELGVERNGRDENFNYSVTE
;
A
#
# COMPACT_ATOMS: atom_id res chain seq x y z
N MET A 1 -10.15 82.40 -11.38
CA MET A 1 -11.28 83.32 -11.58
C MET A 1 -12.53 82.48 -11.77
N ARG A 2 -13.60 82.84 -11.05
CA ARG A 2 -14.88 82.13 -10.94
C ARG A 2 -15.56 81.97 -12.29
N TRP A 3 -16.23 80.83 -12.51
CA TRP A 3 -17.49 80.76 -13.23
C TRP A 3 -18.43 79.80 -12.48
N PHE A 4 -19.29 80.40 -11.64
CA PHE A 4 -20.64 79.90 -11.34
C PHE A 4 -21.43 79.91 -12.67
N GLY A 5 -22.48 79.15 -12.92
CA GLY A 5 -23.40 78.38 -12.09
C GLY A 5 -24.73 78.31 -12.87
N GLY A 6 -25.47 77.22 -12.70
CA GLY A 6 -26.78 76.97 -13.30
C GLY A 6 -26.80 75.60 -13.98
N GLY A 7 -27.53 74.59 -13.52
CA GLY A 7 -28.58 74.52 -12.51
C GLY A 7 -29.55 73.44 -12.98
N GLY A 8 -29.94 72.52 -12.10
CA GLY A 8 -31.17 71.73 -12.29
C GLY A 8 -31.03 70.35 -12.95
N THR A 9 -30.70 69.36 -12.12
CA THR A 9 -31.54 68.16 -11.91
C THR A 9 -31.98 67.36 -13.14
N PHE A 10 -31.10 66.47 -13.62
CA PHE A 10 -31.45 65.31 -14.45
C PHE A 10 -32.03 64.14 -13.60
N LEU A 11 -32.84 64.47 -12.59
CA LEU A 11 -33.46 63.54 -11.64
C LEU A 11 -34.97 63.78 -11.52
N ASP A 12 -35.62 64.23 -12.60
CA ASP A 12 -37.07 64.43 -12.61
C ASP A 12 -37.75 63.81 -13.83
N ASN A 13 -37.48 62.52 -14.07
CA ASN A 13 -38.38 61.73 -14.91
C ASN A 13 -38.41 60.24 -14.53
N MET A 14 -38.56 59.94 -13.23
CA MET A 14 -39.08 58.65 -12.76
C MET A 14 -40.55 58.79 -12.32
N LYS A 15 -41.41 59.18 -13.27
CA LYS A 15 -42.86 58.98 -13.18
C LYS A 15 -43.38 58.50 -14.53
N GLY A 16 -43.36 57.19 -14.70
CA GLY A 16 -43.93 56.49 -15.84
C GLY A 16 -43.49 55.03 -15.81
N GLY A 17 -44.41 54.10 -15.53
CA GLY A 17 -44.15 52.67 -15.43
C GLY A 17 -43.79 52.04 -16.79
N GLY A 18 -42.61 52.34 -17.31
CA GLY A 18 -42.01 51.67 -18.47
C GLY A 18 -40.98 50.65 -17.99
N ARG A 19 -41.18 49.38 -18.31
CA ARG A 19 -40.21 48.29 -18.05
C ARG A 19 -38.86 48.65 -18.69
N PRO A 20 -37.70 48.35 -18.08
CA PRO A 20 -36.41 48.58 -18.73
C PRO A 20 -36.34 47.80 -20.06
N PRO A 21 -35.77 48.35 -21.15
CA PRO A 21 -35.79 47.75 -22.49
C PRO A 21 -34.77 46.60 -22.60
N LEU A 22 -34.84 45.62 -21.70
CA LEU A 22 -34.01 44.41 -21.72
C LEU A 22 -34.54 43.37 -22.71
N GLU A 23 -35.75 43.56 -23.26
CA GLU A 23 -36.41 42.60 -24.15
C GLU A 23 -35.58 42.26 -25.40
N GLY A 24 -34.81 43.21 -25.94
CA GLY A 24 -33.91 42.94 -27.07
C GLY A 24 -32.64 42.17 -26.69
N VAL A 25 -32.10 42.40 -25.48
CA VAL A 25 -30.82 41.83 -25.03
C VAL A 25 -30.95 40.33 -24.75
N TYR A 26 -32.08 39.90 -24.18
CA TYR A 26 -32.31 38.48 -23.92
C TYR A 26 -32.38 37.64 -25.20
N VAL A 27 -32.83 38.19 -26.32
CA VAL A 27 -32.84 37.49 -27.61
C VAL A 27 -31.41 37.19 -28.08
N TYR A 28 -30.49 38.15 -27.95
CA TYR A 28 -29.08 37.95 -28.28
C TYR A 28 -28.39 37.00 -27.31
N LEU A 29 -28.68 37.08 -26.01
CA LEU A 29 -28.14 36.14 -25.01
C LEU A 29 -28.64 34.72 -25.25
N LEU A 30 -29.92 34.55 -25.60
CA LEU A 30 -30.51 33.25 -25.90
C LEU A 30 -29.93 32.68 -27.20
N ALA A 31 -29.73 33.51 -28.23
CA ALA A 31 -29.07 33.09 -29.46
C ALA A 31 -27.61 32.66 -29.22
N ALA A 32 -26.86 33.41 -28.41
CA ALA A 32 -25.49 33.06 -28.04
C ALA A 32 -25.43 31.74 -27.23
N PHE A 33 -26.36 31.56 -26.28
CA PHE A 33 -26.46 30.34 -25.50
C PHE A 33 -26.83 29.14 -26.38
N ALA A 34 -27.81 29.29 -27.27
CA ALA A 34 -28.18 28.25 -28.24
C ALA A 34 -27.00 27.89 -29.14
N GLY A 35 -26.23 28.87 -29.63
CA GLY A 35 -25.03 28.64 -30.41
C GLY A 35 -23.95 27.87 -29.64
N TYR A 36 -23.73 28.22 -28.37
CA TYR A 36 -22.79 27.50 -27.50
C TYR A 36 -23.20 26.04 -27.28
N VAL A 37 -24.49 25.79 -27.01
CA VAL A 37 -25.01 24.43 -26.81
C VAL A 37 -24.88 23.60 -28.09
N ILE A 38 -25.20 24.18 -29.26
CA ILE A 38 -25.03 23.50 -30.56
C ILE A 38 -23.56 23.18 -30.82
N ALA A 39 -22.64 24.11 -30.54
CA ALA A 39 -21.22 23.89 -30.69
C ALA A 39 -20.72 22.74 -29.79
N ASP A 40 -21.14 22.71 -28.52
CA ASP A 40 -20.73 21.66 -27.58
C ASP A 40 -21.27 20.27 -27.98
N LEU A 41 -22.54 20.18 -28.37
CA LEU A 41 -23.15 18.97 -28.91
C LEU A 41 -22.44 18.48 -30.18
N SER A 42 -22.06 19.40 -31.07
CA SER A 42 -21.31 19.05 -32.27
C SER A 42 -19.94 18.47 -31.93
N ILE A 43 -19.20 19.09 -31.00
CA ILE A 43 -17.89 18.61 -30.57
C ILE A 43 -18.03 17.23 -29.95
N MET A 44 -19.01 17.02 -29.07
CA MET A 44 -19.23 15.74 -28.40
C MET A 44 -19.57 14.61 -29.39
N SER A 45 -20.33 14.93 -30.44
CA SER A 45 -20.68 13.98 -31.50
C SER A 45 -19.49 13.61 -32.39
N TYR A 46 -18.64 14.58 -32.76
CA TYR A 46 -17.51 14.35 -33.67
C TYR A 46 -16.18 14.00 -32.97
N ARG A 47 -16.10 14.14 -31.64
CA ARG A 47 -14.91 13.81 -30.84
C ARG A 47 -14.33 12.42 -31.10
N PRO A 48 -15.13 11.35 -31.26
CA PRO A 48 -14.60 10.01 -31.50
C PRO A 48 -13.82 9.92 -32.83
N SER A 49 -14.22 10.70 -33.84
CA SER A 49 -13.56 10.73 -35.15
C SER A 49 -12.30 11.60 -35.19
N MET A 50 -12.06 12.41 -34.15
CA MET A 50 -10.87 13.27 -34.04
C MET A 50 -9.71 12.61 -33.27
N LEU A 51 -9.95 11.44 -32.68
CA LEU A 51 -8.93 10.68 -31.95
C LEU A 51 -8.25 9.69 -32.91
N PRO A 52 -6.91 9.64 -32.95
CA PRO A 52 -6.20 8.62 -33.73
C PRO A 52 -6.60 7.22 -33.25
N THR A 53 -7.09 6.38 -34.16
CA THR A 53 -7.49 4.99 -33.88
C THR A 53 -6.32 4.03 -33.81
N GLU A 54 -5.13 4.44 -34.28
CA GLU A 54 -3.92 3.63 -34.27
C GLU A 54 -2.85 4.22 -33.36
N ALA A 55 -2.17 3.34 -32.63
CA ALA A 55 -1.01 3.74 -31.84
C ALA A 55 0.12 4.21 -32.77
N PRO A 56 0.89 5.24 -32.39
CA PRO A 56 2.05 5.65 -33.16
C PRO A 56 3.02 4.47 -33.33
N PRO A 57 3.67 4.35 -34.50
CA PRO A 57 4.56 3.24 -34.77
C PRO A 57 5.65 3.17 -33.71
N ALA A 58 5.85 1.97 -33.15
CA ALA A 58 6.84 1.75 -32.11
C ALA A 58 8.24 2.12 -32.66
N GLN A 59 8.87 3.13 -32.05
CA GLN A 59 10.23 3.49 -32.37
C GLN A 59 11.16 2.32 -32.03
N VAL A 60 11.78 1.73 -33.04
CA VAL A 60 12.77 0.68 -32.86
C VAL A 60 14.00 1.29 -32.22
N ARG A 61 14.12 1.17 -30.90
CA ARG A 61 15.34 1.56 -30.21
C ARG A 61 16.43 0.57 -30.63
N PRO A 62 17.54 1.02 -31.25
CA PRO A 62 18.64 0.13 -31.56
C PRO A 62 19.10 -0.50 -30.25
N THR A 63 19.03 -1.83 -30.18
CA THR A 63 19.60 -2.59 -29.07
C THR A 63 21.11 -2.51 -29.25
N SER A 64 21.72 -1.42 -28.76
CA SER A 64 23.15 -1.42 -28.54
C SER A 64 23.41 -2.49 -27.49
N ARG A 65 23.96 -3.62 -27.92
CA ARG A 65 24.56 -4.55 -26.98
C ARG A 65 25.69 -3.78 -26.33
N ALA A 66 25.52 -3.42 -25.05
CA ALA A 66 26.59 -2.84 -24.28
C ALA A 66 27.78 -3.81 -24.35
N ARG A 67 28.82 -3.42 -25.08
CA ARG A 67 30.06 -4.19 -25.12
C ARG A 67 30.59 -4.19 -23.69
N MET A 68 30.57 -5.34 -23.04
CA MET A 68 31.21 -5.48 -21.73
C MET A 68 32.68 -5.14 -21.91
N ALA A 69 33.13 -4.08 -21.25
CA ALA A 69 34.53 -3.69 -21.27
C ALA A 69 35.37 -4.84 -20.70
N THR A 70 36.34 -5.27 -21.49
CA THR A 70 37.26 -6.36 -21.18
C THR A 70 38.43 -5.80 -20.39
N LYS A 71 39.12 -6.65 -19.61
CA LYS A 71 40.29 -6.22 -18.82
C LYS A 71 41.35 -5.47 -19.66
N MET A 72 41.51 -5.84 -20.94
CA MET A 72 42.43 -5.18 -21.87
C MET A 72 42.02 -3.74 -22.23
N ASP A 73 40.73 -3.40 -22.17
CA ASP A 73 40.27 -2.02 -22.43
C ASP A 73 40.75 -1.05 -21.34
N TYR A 74 41.15 -1.57 -20.16
CA TYR A 74 41.64 -0.79 -19.01
C TYR A 74 43.17 -0.73 -18.90
N GLU A 75 43.92 -1.48 -19.70
CA GLU A 75 45.40 -1.47 -19.64
C GLU A 75 45.96 -0.07 -19.94
N SER A 76 45.36 0.65 -20.89
CA SER A 76 45.76 2.02 -21.20
C SER A 76 45.59 3.00 -20.02
N ILE A 77 44.70 2.72 -19.07
CA ILE A 77 44.50 3.54 -17.87
C ILE A 77 45.56 3.22 -16.82
N ALA A 78 45.91 1.94 -16.69
CA ALA A 78 46.99 1.49 -15.81
C ALA A 78 48.36 2.01 -16.30
N ASP A 79 48.62 1.91 -17.60
CA ASP A 79 49.87 2.38 -18.22
C ASP A 79 50.06 3.89 -18.12
N ARG A 80 48.95 4.64 -18.26
CA ARG A 80 48.98 6.11 -18.10
C ARG A 80 49.17 6.54 -16.66
N ASN A 81 49.10 5.62 -15.70
CA ASN A 81 49.32 5.85 -14.27
C ASN A 81 48.64 7.13 -13.77
N ILE A 82 47.40 7.37 -14.21
CA ILE A 82 46.68 8.64 -14.00
C ILE A 82 46.42 8.95 -12.51
N LEU A 83 46.53 7.94 -11.65
CA LEU A 83 46.29 8.05 -10.20
C LEU A 83 47.59 8.18 -9.40
N ASN A 84 48.76 8.01 -10.01
CA ASN A 84 50.07 8.18 -9.36
C ASN A 84 51.10 8.75 -10.35
N SER A 85 50.83 9.95 -10.88
CA SER A 85 51.71 10.64 -11.84
C SER A 85 53.14 10.86 -11.30
N ASP A 86 53.29 10.94 -9.98
CA ASP A 86 54.57 11.22 -9.33
C ASP A 86 55.41 9.95 -9.09
N GLY A 87 54.85 8.76 -9.33
CA GLY A 87 55.54 7.46 -9.19
C GLY A 87 55.96 7.12 -7.75
N LYS A 88 55.58 7.94 -6.77
CA LYS A 88 55.90 7.75 -5.36
C LYS A 88 54.82 6.90 -4.73
N ILE A 89 55.20 5.71 -4.28
CA ILE A 89 54.32 4.89 -3.46
C ILE A 89 54.29 5.56 -2.08
N PRO A 90 53.13 6.01 -1.58
CA PRO A 90 53.06 6.56 -0.23
C PRO A 90 53.57 5.51 0.76
N PRO A 91 54.25 5.93 1.84
CA PRO A 91 54.66 5.00 2.88
C PRO A 91 53.45 4.17 3.31
N SER A 92 53.67 2.86 3.49
CA SER A 92 52.62 1.98 3.98
C SER A 92 52.01 2.60 5.24
N LEU A 93 50.67 2.65 5.32
CA LEU A 93 49.91 3.14 6.47
C LEU A 93 50.30 2.49 7.83
N ALA A 94 51.22 1.53 7.83
CA ALA A 94 51.78 0.88 8.99
C ALA A 94 52.98 1.60 9.64
N SER A 95 53.63 2.58 8.99
CA SER A 95 54.93 3.11 9.47
C SER A 95 54.93 4.52 10.04
N GLU A 96 53.85 5.30 9.95
CA GLU A 96 53.78 6.62 10.59
C GLU A 96 52.45 6.82 11.29
N GLY A 97 52.50 6.81 12.63
CA GLY A 97 51.34 6.99 13.51
C GLY A 97 50.91 5.72 14.21
N LYS A 98 51.44 5.48 15.42
CA LYS A 98 50.70 4.74 16.44
C LYS A 98 49.50 5.62 16.88
N GLU A 99 48.51 5.73 16.03
CA GLU A 99 47.13 5.99 16.45
C GLU A 99 46.41 4.67 16.27
N ASP A 100 46.12 4.03 17.41
CA ASP A 100 45.28 2.84 17.59
C ASP A 100 44.91 2.11 16.30
N ALA A 101 45.85 1.30 15.78
CA ALA A 101 45.48 0.19 14.92
C ALA A 101 44.36 -0.55 15.66
N PRO A 102 43.17 -0.78 15.06
CA PRO A 102 42.12 -1.48 15.74
C PRO A 102 42.70 -2.85 16.12
N THR A 103 42.85 -3.08 17.42
CA THR A 103 43.29 -4.35 18.04
C THR A 103 42.36 -5.52 17.68
N ASP A 104 41.30 -5.24 16.92
CA ASP A 104 40.25 -6.14 16.54
C ASP A 104 40.60 -6.82 15.22
N GLY A 105 40.75 -8.15 15.28
CA GLY A 105 40.63 -8.99 14.10
C GLY A 105 39.29 -8.79 13.38
N PRO A 106 39.08 -9.44 12.22
CA PRO A 106 37.83 -9.31 11.48
C PRO A 106 36.63 -9.66 12.36
N ALA A 107 35.54 -8.90 12.23
CA ALA A 107 34.33 -9.10 13.03
C ALA A 107 33.80 -10.54 12.86
N THR A 108 33.59 -11.25 13.97
CA THR A 108 33.09 -12.64 13.98
C THR A 108 31.59 -12.70 14.26
N LEU A 109 30.94 -13.81 13.90
CA LEU A 109 29.51 -14.00 14.20
C LEU A 109 29.28 -13.99 15.73
N SER A 110 28.32 -13.20 16.20
CA SER A 110 28.04 -13.08 17.63
C SER A 110 27.34 -14.32 18.21
N GLN A 111 27.68 -14.66 19.45
CA GLN A 111 26.98 -15.66 20.27
C GLN A 111 26.04 -15.03 21.31
N LEU A 112 25.95 -13.70 21.36
CA LEU A 112 25.05 -12.99 22.26
C LEU A 112 23.58 -13.34 21.95
N PRO A 113 22.67 -13.28 22.94
CA PRO A 113 21.25 -13.55 22.76
C PRO A 113 20.52 -12.39 22.03
N LEU A 114 21.10 -11.90 20.94
CA LEU A 114 20.60 -10.80 20.12
C LEU A 114 20.10 -11.34 18.78
N LYS A 115 18.98 -10.82 18.31
CA LYS A 115 18.42 -11.13 16.98
C LYS A 115 18.17 -9.83 16.22
N LEU A 116 18.75 -9.72 15.02
CA LEU A 116 18.50 -8.58 14.14
C LEU A 116 17.15 -8.79 13.44
N GLU A 117 16.17 -7.92 13.68
CA GLU A 117 14.86 -7.97 13.02
C GLU A 117 14.84 -7.11 11.76
N GLY A 118 15.53 -5.96 11.78
CA GLY A 118 15.54 -5.04 10.64
C GLY A 118 16.63 -3.98 10.71
N THR A 119 16.97 -3.41 9.55
CA THR A 119 17.92 -2.31 9.41
C THR A 119 17.39 -1.28 8.42
N ILE A 120 17.39 -0.01 8.79
CA ILE A 120 17.16 1.13 7.90
C ILE A 120 18.52 1.82 7.72
N VAL A 121 19.08 1.72 6.52
CA VAL A 121 20.39 2.32 6.20
C VAL A 121 20.16 3.66 5.50
N HIS A 122 20.68 4.73 6.09
CA HIS A 122 20.61 6.08 5.52
C HIS A 122 21.93 6.42 4.81
N LEU A 123 21.91 7.38 3.86
CA LEU A 123 23.12 7.87 3.18
C LEU A 123 24.16 8.44 4.15
N ASN A 124 23.66 9.05 5.23
CA ASN A 124 24.47 9.43 6.38
C ASN A 124 24.51 8.26 7.36
N VAL A 125 25.68 7.64 7.51
CA VAL A 125 25.90 6.44 8.33
C VAL A 125 25.37 6.62 9.75
N LYS A 126 25.58 7.79 10.38
CA LYS A 126 25.12 8.08 11.74
C LYS A 126 23.59 8.10 11.91
N LYS A 127 22.85 8.26 10.82
CA LYS A 127 21.37 8.21 10.81
C LYS A 127 20.81 6.83 10.48
N SER A 128 21.68 5.81 10.38
CA SER A 128 21.22 4.43 10.18
C SER A 128 20.71 3.87 11.49
N VAL A 129 19.66 3.07 11.41
CA VAL A 129 18.93 2.54 12.56
C VAL A 129 18.76 1.04 12.41
N ALA A 130 18.91 0.30 13.50
CA ALA A 130 18.70 -1.14 13.57
C ALA A 130 17.65 -1.49 14.62
N SER A 131 16.78 -2.43 14.31
CA SER A 131 15.82 -3.01 15.24
C SER A 131 16.36 -4.36 15.71
N ILE A 132 16.72 -4.44 16.98
CA ILE A 132 17.39 -5.59 17.60
C ILE A 132 16.51 -6.13 18.72
N ASN A 133 16.16 -7.42 18.64
CA ASN A 133 15.42 -8.13 19.68
C ASN A 133 16.39 -8.84 20.64
N ILE A 134 16.17 -8.64 21.93
CA ILE A 134 16.93 -9.25 23.01
C ILE A 134 16.17 -10.50 23.46
N ARG A 135 16.69 -11.69 23.13
CA ARG A 135 15.95 -12.96 23.25
C ARG A 135 15.57 -13.33 24.68
N ASN A 136 16.31 -12.85 25.68
CA ASN A 136 16.05 -13.17 27.09
C ASN A 136 14.80 -12.46 27.64
N ARG A 137 14.52 -11.22 27.20
CA ARG A 137 13.36 -10.42 27.61
C ARG A 137 12.25 -10.39 26.55
N ASN A 138 12.54 -10.87 25.33
CA ASN A 138 11.67 -10.75 24.17
C ASN A 138 11.24 -9.29 23.89
N GLU A 139 12.16 -8.36 24.12
CA GLU A 139 11.97 -6.93 23.91
C GLU A 139 12.78 -6.48 22.70
N THR A 140 12.21 -5.57 21.90
CA THR A 140 12.84 -5.06 20.69
C THR A 140 13.24 -3.60 20.90
N GLN A 141 14.53 -3.32 20.75
CA GLN A 141 15.09 -1.97 20.84
C GLN A 141 15.50 -1.47 19.46
N VAL A 142 15.27 -0.18 19.25
CA VAL A 142 15.60 0.54 18.03
C VAL A 142 16.82 1.41 18.34
N LEU A 143 17.96 1.10 17.71
CA LEU A 143 19.24 1.69 18.06
C LEU A 143 19.97 2.25 16.84
N SER A 144 20.68 3.36 17.05
CA SER A 144 21.50 4.05 16.05
C SER A 144 22.98 3.67 16.14
N VAL A 145 23.80 4.15 15.21
CA VAL A 145 25.26 3.99 15.28
C VAL A 145 25.80 4.69 16.54
N ASP A 146 26.79 4.09 17.20
CA ASP A 146 27.41 4.50 18.47
C ASP A 146 26.54 4.31 19.73
N GLU A 147 25.30 3.86 19.61
CA GLU A 147 24.45 3.52 20.75
C GLU A 147 24.79 2.14 21.36
N GLU A 148 24.40 1.97 22.62
CA GLU A 148 24.71 0.80 23.43
C GLU A 148 23.48 -0.09 23.65
N ILE A 149 23.69 -1.40 23.50
CA ILE A 149 22.70 -2.46 23.70
C ILE A 149 22.82 -2.93 25.15
N GLU A 150 22.08 -2.29 26.06
CA GLU A 150 21.93 -2.66 27.48
C GLU A 150 23.21 -3.02 28.25
N GLY A 151 24.35 -2.35 27.99
CA GLY A 151 25.61 -2.67 28.68
C GLY A 151 26.34 -3.91 28.16
N ILE A 152 25.84 -4.55 27.10
CA ILE A 152 26.40 -5.80 26.54
C ILE A 152 27.25 -5.52 25.29
N ALA A 153 26.82 -4.57 24.45
CA ALA A 153 27.51 -4.28 23.19
C ALA A 153 27.29 -2.84 22.72
N ARG A 154 28.25 -2.27 21.98
CA ARG A 154 28.15 -0.94 21.37
C ARG A 154 28.15 -1.03 19.85
N ILE A 155 27.17 -0.42 19.19
CA ILE A 155 27.02 -0.48 17.74
C ILE A 155 28.11 0.35 17.05
N THR A 156 28.87 -0.28 16.17
CA THR A 156 29.94 0.38 15.40
C THR A 156 29.50 0.69 13.98
N LYS A 157 28.74 -0.21 13.35
CA LYS A 157 28.32 -0.06 11.95
C LYS A 157 27.00 -0.77 11.68
N ILE A 158 26.09 -0.07 11.00
CA ILE A 158 24.81 -0.63 10.52
C ILE A 158 24.88 -0.71 8.99
N GLU A 159 24.75 -1.92 8.47
CA GLU A 159 24.72 -2.24 7.05
C GLU A 159 23.40 -2.91 6.70
N ARG A 160 23.11 -3.03 5.40
CA ARG A 160 21.88 -3.66 4.95
C ARG A 160 21.89 -5.13 5.40
N ARG A 161 21.02 -5.47 6.36
CA ARG A 161 20.87 -6.82 6.97
C ARG A 161 22.02 -7.24 7.87
N LYS A 162 22.95 -6.35 8.23
CA LYS A 162 24.09 -6.71 9.09
C LYS A 162 24.39 -5.57 10.04
N VAL A 163 24.54 -5.87 11.32
CA VAL A 163 24.96 -4.91 12.34
C VAL A 163 26.23 -5.43 12.96
N THR A 164 27.27 -4.61 12.93
CA THR A 164 28.56 -4.87 13.58
C THR A 164 28.63 -4.02 14.84
N PHE A 165 28.98 -4.66 15.95
CA PHE A 165 29.07 -4.04 17.26
C PHE A 165 30.29 -4.59 18.00
N ARG A 166 30.73 -3.84 18.99
CA ARG A 166 31.77 -4.27 19.92
C ARG A 166 31.12 -4.87 21.15
N ASN A 167 31.42 -6.12 21.46
CA ASN A 167 30.97 -6.77 22.67
C ASN A 167 31.77 -6.24 23.87
N LEU A 168 31.09 -5.70 24.88
CA LEU A 168 31.72 -5.05 26.03
C LEU A 168 32.36 -6.04 27.01
N ALA A 169 32.00 -7.33 26.95
CA ALA A 169 32.57 -8.35 27.83
C ALA A 169 33.97 -8.80 27.40
N ASN A 170 34.22 -8.89 26.09
CA ASN A 170 35.48 -9.39 25.52
C ASN A 170 36.21 -8.34 24.65
N ASN A 171 35.62 -7.15 24.52
CA ASN A 171 36.07 -6.02 23.71
C ASN A 171 36.33 -6.34 22.23
N ARG A 172 35.71 -7.40 21.68
CA ARG A 172 35.87 -7.83 20.28
C ARG A 172 34.73 -7.33 19.40
N LEU A 173 35.04 -7.12 18.12
CA LEU A 173 34.02 -6.88 17.10
C LEU A 173 33.27 -8.17 16.77
N GLU A 174 31.96 -8.11 16.95
CA GLU A 174 31.03 -9.15 16.59
C GLU A 174 29.96 -8.58 15.64
N TYR A 175 29.29 -9.45 14.89
CA TYR A 175 28.16 -9.04 14.07
C TYR A 175 26.99 -9.99 14.18
N ILE A 176 25.81 -9.43 13.94
CA ILE A 176 24.55 -10.14 13.72
C ILE A 176 24.05 -9.80 12.32
N GLU A 177 23.49 -10.78 11.62
CA GLU A 177 22.94 -10.57 10.28
C GLU A 177 21.60 -11.26 10.08
N ILE A 178 20.80 -10.72 9.17
CA ILE A 178 19.57 -11.33 8.68
C ILE A 178 19.94 -12.22 7.50
N PRO A 179 19.84 -13.56 7.62
CA PRO A 179 20.29 -14.52 6.61
C PRO A 179 19.77 -14.16 5.23
N LYS A 180 20.64 -14.11 4.20
CA LYS A 180 20.24 -13.74 2.82
C LYS A 180 19.11 -14.59 2.30
N ASP A 181 19.17 -15.86 2.66
CA ASP A 181 18.22 -16.92 2.36
C ASP A 181 17.36 -17.23 3.57
N ILE A 182 16.80 -16.19 4.21
CA ILE A 182 15.38 -16.36 4.55
C ILE A 182 14.74 -16.57 3.18
N LYS A 183 14.63 -17.84 2.77
CA LYS A 183 13.47 -18.27 2.01
C LYS A 183 12.36 -17.66 2.81
N ILE A 184 11.89 -16.50 2.36
CA ILE A 184 10.56 -16.05 2.69
C ILE A 184 9.75 -17.12 1.96
N ASN A 185 9.66 -18.30 2.59
CA ASN A 185 8.39 -18.90 2.82
C ASN A 185 7.60 -17.76 3.45
N PHE A 186 7.05 -16.90 2.56
CA PHE A 186 5.72 -16.42 2.76
C PHE A 186 5.04 -17.64 3.31
N GLY A 187 4.51 -17.51 4.51
CA GLY A 187 3.81 -18.57 5.19
C GLY A 187 2.61 -19.10 4.42
N VAL A 188 2.60 -19.10 3.08
CA VAL A 188 2.51 -20.40 2.41
C VAL A 188 3.69 -21.29 2.89
N LYS A 189 3.67 -21.67 4.19
CA LYS A 189 3.63 -23.10 4.47
C LYS A 189 2.69 -23.56 3.37
N ALA A 190 3.14 -24.41 2.46
CA ALA A 190 2.21 -25.40 2.00
C ALA A 190 1.77 -26.05 3.32
N ILE A 191 0.76 -25.45 3.97
CA ILE A 191 -0.47 -26.10 4.26
C ILE A 191 -0.65 -26.87 2.95
N LYS A 192 -0.02 -28.07 2.90
CA LYS A 192 -0.79 -29.26 2.67
C LYS A 192 -2.10 -28.87 3.28
N SER A 193 -3.05 -28.49 2.43
CA SER A 193 -4.42 -28.49 2.83
C SER A 193 -4.50 -29.80 3.59
N ALA A 194 -4.44 -29.71 4.92
CA ALA A 194 -5.54 -30.20 5.66
C ALA A 194 -6.70 -29.49 4.96
N GLU A 195 -7.19 -30.09 3.87
CA GLU A 195 -8.35 -30.98 3.93
C GLU A 195 -8.65 -31.43 5.38
N SER A 196 -8.75 -30.48 6.32
CA SER A 196 -9.95 -30.38 7.08
C SER A 196 -10.96 -29.93 6.02
N GLY A 197 -11.60 -30.91 5.38
CA GLY A 197 -12.71 -30.70 4.45
C GLY A 197 -13.90 -30.12 5.20
N GLU A 198 -13.70 -28.94 5.80
CA GLU A 198 -14.71 -28.17 6.52
C GLU A 198 -15.51 -27.32 5.53
N VAL A 199 -14.85 -26.78 4.49
CA VAL A 199 -15.47 -26.07 3.38
C VAL A 199 -14.94 -26.62 2.05
N GLU A 200 -15.79 -27.30 1.31
CA GLU A 200 -15.49 -27.83 -0.02
C GLU A 200 -15.94 -26.83 -1.09
N LYS A 201 -15.00 -26.39 -1.93
CA LYS A 201 -15.31 -25.54 -3.08
C LYS A 201 -15.81 -26.41 -4.24
N ARG A 202 -17.09 -26.29 -4.61
CA ARG A 202 -17.75 -27.03 -5.70
C ARG A 202 -17.76 -26.29 -7.04
N GLY A 203 -17.63 -24.97 -7.01
CA GLY A 203 -17.61 -24.07 -8.17
C GLY A 203 -16.84 -22.80 -7.85
N GLU A 204 -16.78 -21.82 -8.75
CA GLU A 204 -16.03 -20.57 -8.50
C GLU A 204 -16.56 -19.80 -7.27
N PHE A 205 -17.89 -19.82 -7.09
CA PHE A 205 -18.63 -19.20 -5.99
C PHE A 205 -19.60 -20.17 -5.29
N ASP A 206 -19.45 -21.48 -5.53
CA ASP A 206 -20.27 -22.51 -4.89
C ASP A 206 -19.44 -23.27 -3.86
N PHE A 207 -19.96 -23.34 -2.64
CA PHE A 207 -19.29 -23.90 -1.48
C PHE A 207 -20.21 -24.88 -0.75
N SER A 208 -19.62 -25.90 -0.12
CA SER A 208 -20.30 -26.84 0.75
C SER A 208 -19.63 -26.87 2.11
N ILE A 209 -20.41 -26.81 3.18
CA ILE A 209 -19.91 -26.74 4.55
C ILE A 209 -20.64 -27.78 5.39
N LYS A 210 -19.93 -28.53 6.23
CA LYS A 210 -20.59 -29.42 7.19
C LYS A 210 -21.26 -28.64 8.29
N ARG A 211 -22.44 -29.08 8.74
CA ARG A 211 -23.18 -28.46 9.84
C ARG A 211 -22.36 -28.43 11.12
N SER A 212 -21.59 -29.48 11.40
CA SER A 212 -20.65 -29.54 12.54
C SER A 212 -19.66 -28.39 12.54
N ASP A 213 -19.13 -28.03 11.37
CA ASP A 213 -18.10 -27.00 11.25
C ASP A 213 -18.73 -25.60 11.32
N LEU A 214 -19.85 -25.40 10.64
CA LEU A 214 -20.61 -24.14 10.73
C LEU A 214 -21.05 -23.84 12.17
N SER A 215 -21.51 -24.85 12.93
CA SER A 215 -21.89 -24.69 14.34
C SER A 215 -20.70 -24.39 15.25
N LYS A 216 -19.54 -25.02 15.02
CA LYS A 216 -18.30 -24.71 15.74
C LYS A 216 -17.94 -23.24 15.60
N TYR A 217 -17.97 -22.69 14.38
CA TYR A 217 -17.65 -21.28 14.16
C TYR A 217 -18.75 -20.34 14.68
N THR A 218 -20.03 -20.64 14.48
CA THR A 218 -21.16 -19.79 14.91
C THR A 218 -21.54 -19.93 16.40
N SER A 219 -20.83 -20.78 17.14
CA SER A 219 -21.02 -20.92 18.59
C SER A 219 -20.45 -19.73 19.37
N ASN A 220 -19.34 -19.15 18.89
CA ASN A 220 -18.64 -18.05 19.56
C ASN A 220 -18.57 -16.80 18.66
N LEU A 221 -19.54 -15.91 18.84
CA LEU A 221 -19.59 -14.65 18.07
C LEU A 221 -18.36 -13.78 18.31
N SER A 222 -17.84 -13.73 19.53
CA SER A 222 -16.67 -12.89 19.87
C SER A 222 -15.43 -13.34 19.11
N GLU A 223 -15.24 -14.65 18.92
CA GLU A 223 -14.16 -15.17 18.10
C GLU A 223 -14.34 -14.82 16.62
N ILE A 224 -15.55 -14.96 16.06
CA ILE A 224 -15.81 -14.59 14.66
C ILE A 224 -15.51 -13.10 14.43
N LEU A 225 -15.99 -12.22 15.31
CA LEU A 225 -15.80 -10.77 15.17
C LEU A 225 -14.32 -10.36 15.25
N ASN A 226 -13.47 -11.17 15.90
CA ASN A 226 -12.03 -10.95 15.95
C ASN A 226 -11.28 -11.49 14.71
N GLN A 227 -11.94 -12.30 13.87
CA GLN A 227 -11.32 -12.91 12.69
C GLN A 227 -11.32 -12.00 11.45
N ALA A 228 -12.17 -10.98 11.40
CA ALA A 228 -12.19 -10.01 10.32
C ALA A 228 -12.71 -8.64 10.79
N ARG A 229 -12.24 -7.58 10.14
CA ARG A 229 -12.74 -6.22 10.36
C ARG A 229 -13.61 -5.80 9.19
N MET A 230 -14.87 -5.48 9.50
CA MET A 230 -15.82 -4.96 8.52
C MET A 230 -16.19 -3.52 8.83
N VAL A 231 -16.47 -2.74 7.79
CA VAL A 231 -16.97 -1.36 7.92
C VAL A 231 -18.19 -1.15 7.02
N PRO A 232 -19.13 -0.28 7.38
CA PRO A 232 -20.24 0.08 6.50
C PRO A 232 -19.74 0.63 5.16
N ASN A 233 -20.30 0.14 4.06
CA ASN A 233 -20.04 0.63 2.72
C ASN A 233 -21.09 1.66 2.34
N ILE A 234 -20.69 2.94 2.29
CA ILE A 234 -21.57 4.06 1.94
C ILE A 234 -21.18 4.53 0.54
N VAL A 235 -22.11 4.45 -0.42
CA VAL A 235 -21.85 4.90 -1.78
C VAL A 235 -21.98 6.43 -1.87
N PRO A 236 -21.02 7.14 -2.49
CA PRO A 236 -21.12 8.58 -2.69
C PRO A 236 -22.41 8.96 -3.44
N GLY A 237 -23.12 9.99 -2.98
CA GLY A 237 -24.38 10.44 -3.58
C GLY A 237 -25.63 9.64 -3.17
N SER A 238 -25.49 8.58 -2.36
CA SER A 238 -26.63 7.79 -1.84
C SER A 238 -27.40 8.45 -0.69
N GLY A 239 -26.99 9.65 -0.25
CA GLY A 239 -27.54 10.32 0.93
C GLY A 239 -27.06 9.73 2.27
N GLY A 240 -25.92 9.04 2.28
CA GLY A 240 -25.37 8.40 3.48
C GLY A 240 -25.96 7.03 3.80
N ARG A 241 -26.67 6.42 2.84
CA ARG A 241 -27.24 5.08 3.01
C ARG A 241 -26.14 4.02 2.94
N VAL A 242 -26.23 3.03 3.83
CA VAL A 242 -25.34 1.88 3.85
C VAL A 242 -25.85 0.86 2.84
N GLU A 243 -25.04 0.52 1.84
CA GLU A 243 -25.37 -0.46 0.78
C GLU A 243 -24.71 -1.83 1.01
N GLY A 244 -24.10 -2.02 2.18
CA GLY A 244 -23.47 -3.28 2.56
C GLY A 244 -22.37 -3.09 3.58
N PHE A 245 -21.62 -4.16 3.84
CA PHE A 245 -20.48 -4.16 4.74
C PHE A 245 -19.22 -4.66 4.02
N ARG A 246 -18.15 -3.87 4.07
CA ARG A 246 -16.88 -4.12 3.39
C ARG A 246 -15.87 -4.76 4.33
N PHE A 247 -15.19 -5.81 3.87
CA PHE A 247 -14.02 -6.36 4.55
C PHE A 247 -12.80 -5.44 4.39
N VAL A 248 -12.33 -4.83 5.48
CA VAL A 248 -11.10 -4.03 5.51
C VAL A 248 -9.88 -4.90 5.76
N SER A 249 -10.03 -5.94 6.56
CA SER A 249 -9.00 -6.93 6.83
C SER A 249 -9.62 -8.28 7.18
N ILE A 250 -8.96 -9.35 6.75
CA ILE A 250 -9.33 -10.73 7.07
C ILE A 250 -8.08 -11.39 7.66
N ASN A 251 -8.23 -12.03 8.83
CA ASN A 251 -7.11 -12.73 9.44
C ASN A 251 -6.80 -14.02 8.66
N PRO A 252 -5.52 -14.35 8.41
CA PRO A 252 -5.14 -15.61 7.80
C PRO A 252 -5.66 -16.81 8.61
N GLY A 253 -6.22 -17.81 7.94
CA GLY A 253 -6.83 -19.01 8.52
C GLY A 253 -8.22 -18.80 9.12
N SER A 254 -8.82 -17.61 8.99
CA SER A 254 -10.17 -17.32 9.46
C SER A 254 -11.25 -18.10 8.70
N ILE A 255 -12.44 -18.18 9.29
CA ILE A 255 -13.61 -18.74 8.61
C ILE A 255 -13.93 -17.96 7.33
N PHE A 256 -13.78 -16.63 7.33
CA PHE A 256 -14.05 -15.80 6.16
C PHE A 256 -13.13 -16.14 4.98
N GLU A 257 -11.84 -16.38 5.24
CA GLU A 257 -10.91 -16.83 4.20
C GLU A 257 -11.29 -18.23 3.68
N LYS A 258 -11.66 -19.16 4.58
CA LYS A 258 -12.13 -20.50 4.21
C LYS A 258 -13.42 -20.49 3.39
N LEU A 259 -14.31 -19.54 3.66
CA LEU A 259 -15.53 -19.29 2.88
C LEU A 259 -15.23 -18.59 1.54
N GLY A 260 -13.97 -18.24 1.26
CA GLY A 260 -13.55 -17.68 -0.01
C GLY A 260 -13.71 -16.16 -0.12
N PHE A 261 -13.96 -15.45 0.99
CA PHE A 261 -13.94 -13.99 1.00
C PHE A 261 -12.52 -13.44 0.85
N LYS A 262 -12.43 -12.25 0.29
CA LYS A 262 -11.19 -11.50 0.09
C LYS A 262 -11.31 -10.12 0.71
N THR A 263 -10.16 -9.55 1.05
CA THR A 263 -10.08 -8.15 1.45
C THR A 263 -10.68 -7.27 0.36
N MET A 264 -11.44 -6.25 0.76
CA MET A 264 -12.21 -5.33 -0.09
C MET A 264 -13.52 -5.88 -0.69
N ASP A 265 -13.88 -7.14 -0.45
CA ASP A 265 -15.22 -7.63 -0.79
C ASP A 265 -16.28 -6.87 0.02
N VAL A 266 -17.45 -6.59 -0.60
CA VAL A 266 -18.59 -5.95 0.06
C VAL A 266 -19.78 -6.91 0.07
N ILE A 267 -20.24 -7.31 1.25
CA ILE A 267 -21.49 -8.09 1.37
C ILE A 267 -22.66 -7.10 1.28
N LYS A 268 -23.49 -7.24 0.25
CA LYS A 268 -24.68 -6.41 0.00
C LYS A 268 -25.97 -7.06 0.48
N SER A 269 -26.10 -8.37 0.32
CA SER A 269 -27.32 -9.10 0.67
C SER A 269 -27.04 -10.53 1.18
N VAL A 270 -28.00 -11.06 1.94
CA VAL A 270 -28.09 -12.46 2.37
C VAL A 270 -29.48 -12.97 1.97
N ASN A 271 -29.55 -14.07 1.24
CA ASN A 271 -30.79 -14.69 0.74
C ASN A 271 -31.73 -13.68 0.03
N GLY A 272 -31.15 -12.79 -0.79
CA GLY A 272 -31.88 -11.75 -1.50
C GLY A 272 -32.27 -10.52 -0.66
N GLU A 273 -32.02 -10.53 0.65
CA GLU A 273 -32.36 -9.41 1.53
C GLU A 273 -31.13 -8.54 1.85
N LEU A 274 -31.29 -7.22 1.74
CA LEU A 274 -30.20 -6.25 1.89
C LEU A 274 -29.69 -6.16 3.33
N ILE A 275 -28.37 -6.08 3.49
CA ILE A 275 -27.71 -5.83 4.78
C ILE A 275 -27.31 -4.35 4.86
N ASN A 276 -28.23 -3.54 5.38
CA ASN A 276 -28.03 -2.09 5.51
C ASN A 276 -27.78 -1.61 6.95
N SER A 277 -27.78 -2.51 7.94
CA SER A 277 -27.58 -2.17 9.34
C SER A 277 -26.97 -3.31 10.16
N PRO A 278 -26.31 -3.02 11.30
CA PRO A 278 -25.81 -4.05 12.21
C PRO A 278 -26.91 -4.98 12.75
N THR A 279 -28.12 -4.45 12.99
CA THR A 279 -29.27 -5.24 13.44
C THR A 279 -29.63 -6.31 12.41
N ARG A 280 -29.72 -5.93 11.13
CA ARG A 280 -29.94 -6.89 10.03
C ARG A 280 -28.84 -7.95 9.96
N ALA A 281 -27.58 -7.55 10.10
CA ALA A 281 -26.47 -8.51 10.12
C ALA A 281 -26.61 -9.56 11.24
N MET A 282 -27.08 -9.15 12.43
CA MET A 282 -27.32 -10.05 13.55
C MET A 282 -28.52 -10.99 13.31
N GLU A 283 -29.58 -10.52 12.67
CA GLU A 283 -30.71 -11.36 12.27
C GLU A 283 -30.25 -12.46 11.30
N PHE A 284 -29.45 -12.10 10.30
CA PHE A 284 -28.87 -13.08 9.38
C PHE A 284 -27.94 -14.07 10.07
N TYR A 285 -27.09 -13.60 11.00
CA TYR A 285 -26.23 -14.48 11.80
C TYR A 285 -27.02 -15.54 12.56
N ASN A 286 -28.19 -15.19 13.11
CA ASN A 286 -29.05 -16.14 13.80
C ASN A 286 -29.73 -17.10 12.81
N ALA A 287 -30.18 -16.61 11.65
CA ALA A 287 -30.77 -17.44 10.59
C ALA A 287 -29.77 -18.44 9.98
N LEU A 288 -28.49 -18.05 9.88
CA LEU A 288 -27.38 -18.88 9.41
C LEU A 288 -27.22 -20.17 10.22
N LYS A 289 -27.53 -20.15 11.53
CA LYS A 289 -27.41 -21.32 12.41
C LYS A 289 -28.37 -22.45 12.06
N THR A 290 -29.52 -22.13 11.48
CA THR A 290 -30.57 -23.11 11.15
C THR A 290 -30.71 -23.35 9.64
N SER A 291 -30.26 -22.42 8.80
CA SER A 291 -30.40 -22.57 7.34
C SER A 291 -29.56 -23.72 6.77
N ASN A 292 -30.11 -24.40 5.76
CA ASN A 292 -29.41 -25.43 4.98
C ASN A 292 -28.74 -24.85 3.72
N GLN A 293 -29.13 -23.65 3.31
CA GLN A 293 -28.58 -22.98 2.13
C GLN A 293 -28.50 -21.48 2.40
N ILE A 294 -27.39 -20.87 2.04
CA ILE A 294 -27.17 -19.43 2.14
C ILE A 294 -26.69 -18.91 0.81
N GLU A 295 -27.37 -17.91 0.28
CA GLU A 295 -26.93 -17.12 -0.88
C GLU A 295 -26.45 -15.76 -0.38
N LEU A 296 -25.25 -15.34 -0.78
CA LEU A 296 -24.71 -14.02 -0.43
C LEU A 296 -24.48 -13.22 -1.70
N GLY A 297 -25.06 -12.02 -1.77
CA GLY A 297 -24.71 -11.04 -2.80
C GLY A 297 -23.46 -10.28 -2.38
N VAL A 298 -22.37 -10.43 -3.13
CA VAL A 298 -21.06 -9.87 -2.82
C VAL A 298 -20.57 -9.04 -4.00
N GLU A 299 -20.18 -7.79 -3.74
CA GLU A 299 -19.42 -7.02 -4.72
C GLU A 299 -17.93 -7.34 -4.60
N ARG A 300 -17.36 -7.87 -5.68
CA ARG A 300 -15.93 -8.18 -5.80
C ARG A 300 -15.36 -7.48 -7.02
N ASN A 301 -14.32 -6.66 -6.80
CA ASN A 301 -13.68 -5.87 -7.86
C ASN A 301 -14.67 -5.03 -8.68
N GLY A 302 -15.73 -4.52 -8.03
CA GLY A 302 -16.76 -3.70 -8.67
C GLY A 302 -17.81 -4.48 -9.48
N ARG A 303 -17.81 -5.81 -9.43
CA ARG A 303 -18.86 -6.66 -10.01
C ARG A 303 -19.66 -7.33 -8.90
N ASP A 304 -20.97 -7.43 -9.09
CA ASP A 304 -21.85 -8.19 -8.21
C ASP A 304 -21.75 -9.68 -8.55
N GLU A 305 -21.41 -10.48 -7.55
CA GLU A 305 -21.21 -11.93 -7.62
C GLU A 305 -22.09 -12.58 -6.54
N ASN A 306 -22.69 -13.74 -6.82
CA ASN A 306 -23.50 -14.48 -5.85
C ASN A 306 -22.73 -15.69 -5.34
N PHE A 307 -22.54 -15.78 -4.02
CA PHE A 307 -21.85 -16.88 -3.37
C PHE A 307 -22.88 -17.80 -2.76
N ASN A 308 -22.90 -19.06 -3.20
CA ASN A 308 -23.85 -20.06 -2.74
C ASN A 308 -23.16 -21.02 -1.77
N TYR A 309 -23.73 -21.17 -0.59
CA TYR A 309 -23.25 -22.08 0.45
C TYR A 309 -24.33 -23.12 0.74
N SER A 310 -24.00 -24.38 0.51
CA SER A 310 -24.84 -25.52 0.90
C SER A 310 -24.33 -26.10 2.21
N VAL A 311 -25.21 -26.27 3.19
CA VAL A 311 -24.88 -26.88 4.48
C VAL A 311 -25.26 -28.35 4.41
N THR A 312 -24.26 -29.22 4.45
CA THR A 312 -24.44 -30.68 4.50
C THR A 312 -24.40 -31.16 5.94
N GLU A 313 -25.08 -32.27 6.24
CA GLU A 313 -25.01 -32.91 7.56
C GLU A 313 -23.60 -33.45 7.87
#